data_AF-A0A962M5X4-F1
#
_entry.id   AF-A0A962M5X4-F1
#
_cell.length_a   1.000
_cell.length_b   1.000
_cell.length_c   1.000
_cell.angle_alpha   90.00
_cell.angle_beta   90.00
_cell.angle_gamma   90.00
#
_symmetry.space_group_name_H-M   'P 1'
#
loop_
_entity.id
_entity.type
_entity.pdbx_description
1 polymer ?
#
loop_
_entity_poly.entity_id
_entity_poly.type
_entity_poly.pdbx_seq_one_letter_code
_entity_poly.pdbx_strand_id
1 'polypeptide(L)'
;MIKEDKILIKVTSRNKNIFIDKGYDVKYGEECEIKVSDLSNGSHYKITAICDVCGDENRIMYTKYIDNHNRYGFYGCKKCSNVKRERTSIIKWGVSNYRKTKECDSKIKSYNLEKYGVEHTFQIEDVKNRIKETNLKKYG
;
A
#
# COMPACT_ATOMS: atom_id res chain seq x y z
N MET A 1 4.26 -12.97 -4.98
CA MET A 1 3.97 -14.36 -5.44
C MET A 1 3.27 -15.17 -4.34
N ILE A 2 2.43 -16.16 -4.66
CA ILE A 2 1.80 -17.06 -3.68
C ILE A 2 2.61 -18.36 -3.60
N LYS A 3 2.86 -18.87 -2.39
CA LYS A 3 3.69 -20.09 -2.18
C LYS A 3 2.90 -21.39 -2.38
N GLU A 4 1.61 -21.37 -2.10
CA GLU A 4 0.73 -22.53 -2.11
C GLU A 4 -0.14 -22.49 -3.38
N ASP A 5 -0.10 -23.55 -4.18
CA ASP A 5 -0.95 -23.68 -5.38
C ASP A 5 -2.38 -24.12 -5.05
N LYS A 6 -2.56 -24.81 -3.91
CA LYS A 6 -3.84 -25.37 -3.45
C LYS A 6 -4.09 -25.05 -1.99
N ILE A 7 -5.35 -24.81 -1.64
CA ILE A 7 -5.80 -24.66 -0.25
C ILE A 7 -7.01 -25.54 0.04
N LEU A 8 -7.11 -26.01 1.28
CA LEU A 8 -8.26 -26.74 1.78
C LEU A 8 -9.39 -25.76 2.11
N ILE A 9 -10.54 -25.95 1.46
CA ILE A 9 -11.71 -25.09 1.61
C ILE A 9 -12.90 -25.95 2.01
N LYS A 10 -13.56 -25.55 3.09
CA LYS A 10 -14.87 -26.08 3.45
C LYS A 10 -15.94 -25.57 2.48
N VAL A 11 -16.60 -26.50 1.79
CA VAL A 11 -17.64 -26.18 0.82
C VAL A 11 -18.92 -25.77 1.57
N THR A 12 -19.33 -24.52 1.38
CA THR A 12 -20.62 -23.99 1.85
C THR A 12 -21.63 -23.96 0.71
N SER A 13 -22.93 -23.92 1.03
CA SER A 13 -24.01 -23.89 0.01
C SER A 13 -23.84 -22.75 -1.00
N ARG A 14 -23.27 -21.61 -0.58
CA ARG A 14 -23.02 -20.43 -1.43
C ARG A 14 -21.86 -20.63 -2.40
N ASN A 15 -20.84 -21.36 -2.00
CA ASN A 15 -19.65 -21.59 -2.82
C ASN A 15 -19.74 -22.88 -3.64
N LYS A 16 -20.67 -23.78 -3.30
CA LYS A 16 -20.88 -25.06 -3.99
C LYS A 16 -21.03 -24.89 -5.50
N ASN A 17 -21.94 -24.03 -5.95
CA ASN A 17 -22.19 -23.82 -7.38
C ASN A 17 -20.96 -23.26 -8.11
N ILE A 18 -20.21 -22.35 -7.46
CA ILE A 18 -18.99 -21.76 -8.03
C ILE A 18 -17.93 -22.83 -8.30
N PHE A 19 -17.78 -23.81 -7.39
CA PHE A 19 -16.80 -24.87 -7.57
C PHE A 19 -17.27 -25.96 -8.54
N ILE A 20 -18.57 -26.26 -8.58
CA ILE A 20 -19.16 -27.17 -9.59
C ILE A 20 -18.97 -26.60 -11.00
N ASP A 21 -19.26 -25.30 -11.20
CA ASP A 21 -19.08 -24.64 -12.50
C ASP A 21 -17.62 -24.64 -12.97
N LYS A 22 -16.67 -24.72 -12.02
CA LYS A 22 -15.24 -24.84 -12.30
C LYS A 22 -14.75 -26.28 -12.48
N GLY A 23 -15.65 -27.26 -12.42
CA GLY A 23 -15.36 -28.67 -12.66
C GLY A 23 -14.84 -29.44 -11.43
N TYR A 24 -15.02 -28.91 -10.22
CA TYR A 24 -14.68 -29.63 -8.99
C TYR A 24 -15.88 -30.45 -8.49
N ASP A 25 -15.66 -31.74 -8.22
CA ASP A 25 -16.66 -32.60 -7.57
C ASP A 25 -16.70 -32.26 -6.07
N VAL A 26 -17.62 -31.37 -5.69
CA VAL A 26 -17.74 -30.84 -4.33
C VAL A 26 -19.04 -31.29 -3.66
N LYS A 27 -18.93 -31.90 -2.49
CA LYS A 27 -20.09 -32.20 -1.64
C LYS A 27 -20.23 -31.16 -0.54
N TYR A 28 -21.47 -30.93 -0.12
CA TYR A 28 -21.77 -29.98 0.94
C TYR A 28 -21.15 -30.43 2.26
N GLY A 29 -20.38 -29.54 2.91
CA GLY A 29 -19.78 -29.79 4.21
C GLY A 29 -18.43 -30.51 4.18
N GLU A 30 -17.99 -31.00 3.02
CA GLU A 30 -16.66 -31.60 2.84
C GLU A 30 -15.58 -30.52 2.62
N GLU A 31 -14.34 -30.85 2.97
CA GLU A 31 -13.17 -30.05 2.67
C GLU A 31 -12.60 -30.51 1.33
N CYS A 32 -12.51 -29.60 0.37
CA CYS A 32 -11.95 -29.89 -0.94
C CYS A 32 -10.67 -29.10 -1.16
N GLU A 33 -9.69 -29.73 -1.79
CA GLU A 33 -8.50 -29.03 -2.29
C GLU A 33 -8.86 -28.25 -3.56
N ILE A 34 -8.82 -26.93 -3.46
CA ILE A 34 -9.11 -26.05 -4.59
C ILE A 34 -7.88 -25.20 -4.89
N LYS A 35 -7.62 -24.96 -6.18
CA LYS A 35 -6.52 -24.09 -6.61
C LYS A 35 -6.76 -22.65 -6.15
N VAL A 36 -5.69 -21.98 -5.72
CA VAL A 36 -5.78 -20.58 -5.24
C VAL A 36 -6.25 -19.63 -6.35
N SER A 37 -5.91 -19.90 -7.61
CA SER A 37 -6.40 -19.15 -8.77
C SER A 37 -7.91 -19.27 -9.01
N ASP A 38 -8.52 -20.35 -8.52
CA ASP A 38 -9.96 -20.59 -8.65
C ASP A 38 -10.78 -20.01 -7.50
N LEU A 39 -10.11 -19.36 -6.53
CA LEU A 39 -10.80 -18.61 -5.49
C LEU A 39 -11.46 -17.36 -6.04
N SER A 40 -12.62 -17.03 -5.48
CA SER A 40 -13.21 -15.71 -5.70
C SER A 40 -12.33 -14.63 -5.07
N ASN A 41 -12.20 -13.48 -5.73
CA ASN A 41 -11.39 -12.34 -5.27
C ASN A 41 -11.78 -11.86 -3.85
N GLY A 42 -13.02 -12.09 -3.43
CA GLY A 42 -13.56 -11.76 -2.11
C GLY A 42 -13.35 -12.85 -1.03
N SER A 43 -12.58 -13.90 -1.30
CA SER A 43 -12.36 -15.01 -0.36
C SER A 43 -11.43 -14.65 0.82
N HIS A 44 -11.91 -14.88 2.05
CA HIS A 44 -11.17 -14.58 3.29
C HIS A 44 -10.19 -15.69 3.74
N TYR A 45 -9.93 -16.70 2.92
CA TYR A 45 -8.98 -17.77 3.24
C TYR A 45 -7.56 -17.22 3.41
N LYS A 46 -6.82 -17.75 4.39
CA LYS A 46 -5.43 -17.35 4.66
C LYS A 46 -4.50 -18.14 3.74
N ILE A 47 -3.67 -17.43 2.99
CA ILE A 47 -2.63 -17.96 2.12
C ILE A 47 -1.26 -17.44 2.57
N THR A 48 -0.21 -18.16 2.21
CA THR A 48 1.18 -17.70 2.39
C THR A 48 1.62 -16.90 1.15
N ALA A 49 1.72 -15.58 1.30
CA ALA A 49 2.13 -14.67 0.23
C ALA A 49 3.56 -14.16 0.44
N ILE A 50 4.37 -14.21 -0.62
CA ILE A 50 5.75 -13.73 -0.68
C ILE A 50 5.74 -12.28 -1.16
N CYS A 51 6.34 -11.40 -0.38
CA CYS A 51 6.48 -9.98 -0.72
C CYS A 51 7.40 -9.77 -1.93
N ASP A 52 6.93 -9.06 -2.94
CA ASP A 52 7.71 -8.77 -4.16
C ASP A 52 8.77 -7.65 -3.96
N VAL A 53 8.87 -7.08 -2.75
CA VAL A 53 9.83 -6.01 -2.40
C VAL A 53 11.00 -6.55 -1.58
N CYS A 54 10.73 -7.37 -0.55
CA CYS A 54 11.77 -7.89 0.34
C CYS A 54 11.89 -9.43 0.38
N GLY A 55 10.97 -10.17 -0.25
CA GLY A 55 10.95 -11.63 -0.20
C GLY A 55 10.35 -12.22 1.09
N ASP A 56 9.94 -11.42 2.07
CA ASP A 56 9.35 -11.95 3.32
C ASP A 56 8.06 -12.73 3.04
N GLU A 57 7.97 -13.94 3.60
CA GLU A 57 6.77 -14.77 3.62
C GLU A 57 5.80 -14.29 4.69
N ASN A 58 4.56 -13.98 4.30
CA ASN A 58 3.53 -13.48 5.21
C ASN A 58 2.23 -14.24 5.02
N ARG A 59 1.66 -14.73 6.12
CA ARG A 59 0.35 -15.38 6.13
C ARG A 59 -0.75 -14.31 6.15
N ILE A 60 -1.38 -14.07 5.01
CA ILE A 60 -2.42 -13.04 4.83
C ILE A 60 -3.67 -13.63 4.17
N MET A 61 -4.78 -12.90 4.22
CA MET A 61 -5.99 -13.29 3.49
C MET A 61 -5.80 -13.13 1.98
N TYR A 62 -6.36 -14.05 1.19
CA TYR A 62 -6.33 -14.00 -0.28
C TYR A 62 -6.91 -12.69 -0.82
N THR A 63 -8.03 -12.22 -0.26
CA THR A 63 -8.59 -10.87 -0.56
C THR A 63 -7.55 -9.77 -0.48
N LYS A 64 -6.76 -9.71 0.60
CA LYS A 64 -5.74 -8.68 0.77
C LYS A 64 -4.62 -8.81 -0.25
N TYR A 65 -4.27 -10.02 -0.66
CA TYR A 65 -3.28 -10.22 -1.71
C TYR A 65 -3.78 -9.67 -3.05
N ILE A 66 -5.00 -10.05 -3.43
CA ILE A 66 -5.65 -9.62 -4.68
C ILE A 66 -5.90 -8.11 -4.70
N ASP A 67 -6.40 -7.52 -3.62
CA ASP A 67 -6.60 -6.07 -3.52
C ASP A 67 -5.30 -5.29 -3.72
N ASN A 68 -4.18 -5.78 -3.16
CA ASN A 68 -2.87 -5.16 -3.35
C ASN A 68 -2.38 -5.27 -4.79
N HIS A 69 -2.52 -6.44 -5.41
CA HIS A 69 -2.18 -6.65 -6.81
C HIS A 69 -3.06 -5.81 -7.74
N ASN A 70 -4.37 -5.75 -7.52
CA ASN A 70 -5.29 -4.96 -8.35
C ASN A 70 -5.03 -3.46 -8.25
N ARG A 71 -4.67 -2.96 -7.06
CA ARG A 71 -4.44 -1.51 -6.85
C ARG A 71 -3.05 -1.05 -7.32
N TYR A 72 -2.04 -1.88 -7.15
CA TYR A 72 -0.64 -1.44 -7.28
C TYR A 72 0.21 -2.32 -8.22
N GLY A 73 -0.33 -3.46 -8.67
CA GLY A 73 0.38 -4.42 -9.51
C GLY A 73 1.33 -5.37 -8.77
N PHE A 74 1.51 -5.22 -7.46
CA PHE A 74 2.40 -6.08 -6.67
C PHE A 74 1.98 -6.18 -5.20
N TYR A 75 2.49 -7.20 -4.50
CA TYR A 75 2.29 -7.41 -3.08
C TYR A 75 3.49 -6.93 -2.25
N GLY A 76 3.24 -5.94 -1.38
CA GLY A 76 4.20 -5.43 -0.40
C GLY A 76 3.82 -5.82 1.03
N CYS A 77 4.76 -6.32 1.82
CA CYS A 77 4.56 -6.57 3.25
C CYS A 77 4.47 -5.24 4.03
N LYS A 78 4.03 -5.31 5.30
CA LYS A 78 3.87 -4.12 6.15
C LYS A 78 5.17 -3.33 6.31
N LYS A 79 6.31 -4.00 6.42
CA LYS A 79 7.63 -3.36 6.53
C LYS A 79 7.97 -2.55 5.27
N CYS A 80 7.60 -3.07 4.11
CA CYS A 80 7.81 -2.44 2.81
C CYS A 80 6.75 -1.38 2.46
N SER A 81 5.87 -0.99 3.38
CA SER A 81 4.83 0.02 3.13
C SER A 81 5.41 1.36 2.66
N ASN A 82 6.56 1.76 3.21
CA ASN A 82 7.24 2.99 2.81
C ASN A 82 7.74 2.92 1.35
N VAL A 83 8.41 1.82 0.98
CA VAL A 83 8.88 1.58 -0.39
C VAL A 83 7.70 1.52 -1.36
N LYS A 84 6.62 0.87 -0.95
CA LYS A 84 5.39 0.82 -1.73
C LYS A 84 4.82 2.22 -1.96
N ARG A 85 4.71 3.04 -0.91
CA ARG A 85 4.23 4.43 -1.02
C ARG A 85 5.09 5.22 -2.01
N GLU A 86 6.40 5.16 -1.87
CA GLU A 86 7.33 5.87 -2.77
C GLU A 86 7.19 5.41 -4.22
N ARG A 87 7.18 4.10 -4.50
CA ARG A 87 6.94 3.58 -5.85
C ARG A 87 5.64 4.07 -6.44
N THR A 88 4.55 4.04 -5.66
CA THR A 88 3.24 4.51 -6.14
C THR A 88 3.23 6.01 -6.40
N SER A 89 3.97 6.79 -5.60
CA SER A 89 4.12 8.22 -5.83
C SER A 89 4.91 8.52 -7.11
N ILE A 90 5.98 7.76 -7.37
CA ILE A 90 6.78 7.89 -8.59
C ILE A 90 5.95 7.52 -9.83
N ILE A 91 5.22 6.40 -9.78
CA ILE A 91 4.36 5.98 -10.91
C ILE A 91 3.29 7.04 -11.21
N LYS A 92 2.69 7.64 -10.16
CA LYS A 92 1.57 8.57 -10.33
C LYS A 92 2.00 10.02 -10.66
N TRP A 93 3.13 10.48 -10.10
CA TRP A 93 3.54 11.89 -10.16
C TRP A 93 4.99 12.11 -10.63
N GLY A 94 5.72 11.04 -10.95
CA GLY A 94 7.14 11.11 -11.34
C GLY A 94 8.10 11.46 -10.18
N VAL A 95 7.58 11.66 -8.97
CA VAL A 95 8.36 12.09 -7.80
C VAL A 95 8.09 11.21 -6.59
N SER A 96 9.07 11.07 -5.70
CA SER A 96 8.97 10.19 -4.53
C SER A 96 7.93 10.60 -3.49
N ASN A 97 7.49 11.87 -3.53
CA ASN A 97 6.50 12.41 -2.61
C ASN A 97 5.71 13.54 -3.29
N TYR A 98 4.40 13.60 -3.07
CA TYR A 98 3.54 14.69 -3.53
C TYR A 98 4.08 16.07 -3.14
N ARG A 99 4.69 16.22 -1.96
CA ARG A 99 5.28 17.50 -1.53
C ARG A 99 6.38 18.04 -2.47
N LYS A 100 7.07 17.16 -3.20
CA LYS A 100 8.10 17.53 -4.19
C LYS A 100 7.51 17.89 -5.56
N THR A 101 6.19 17.77 -5.74
CA THR A 101 5.55 18.18 -7.00
C THR A 101 5.59 19.69 -7.14
N LYS A 102 5.72 20.17 -8.38
CA LYS A 102 5.64 21.60 -8.70
C LYS A 102 4.31 22.21 -8.25
N GLU A 103 3.22 21.46 -8.39
CA GLU A 103 1.88 21.87 -7.95
C GLU A 103 1.85 22.19 -6.45
N CYS A 104 2.38 21.29 -5.62
CA CYS A 104 2.44 21.52 -4.18
C CYS A 104 3.32 22.73 -3.88
N ASP A 105 4.53 22.80 -4.48
CA ASP A 105 5.48 23.93 -4.33
C ASP A 105 4.83 25.29 -4.61
N SER A 106 4.15 25.42 -5.75
CA SER A 106 3.45 26.65 -6.14
C SER A 106 2.34 27.03 -5.17
N LYS A 107 1.54 26.07 -4.68
CA LYS A 107 0.48 26.34 -3.70
C LYS A 107 1.03 26.90 -2.39
N ILE A 108 2.15 26.37 -1.92
CA ILE A 108 2.80 26.85 -0.68
C ILE A 108 3.32 28.27 -0.87
N LYS A 109 3.99 28.53 -2.00
CA LYS A 109 4.53 29.85 -2.31
C LYS A 109 3.42 30.89 -2.39
N SER A 110 2.32 30.57 -3.08
CA SER A 110 1.15 31.45 -3.17
C SER A 110 0.56 31.76 -1.79
N TYR A 111 0.38 30.74 -0.94
CA TYR A 111 -0.15 30.93 0.41
C TYR A 111 0.78 31.79 1.28
N ASN A 112 2.09 31.56 1.21
CA ASN A 112 3.06 32.34 1.97
C ASN A 112 3.12 33.80 1.48
N LEU A 113 3.04 34.03 0.17
CA LEU A 113 2.97 35.36 -0.40
C LEU A 113 1.72 36.11 0.07
N GLU A 114 0.55 35.45 0.03
CA GLU A 114 -0.72 36.05 0.47
C GLU A 114 -0.70 36.42 1.96
N LYS A 115 -0.19 35.51 2.80
CA LYS A 115 -0.26 35.66 4.26
C LYS A 115 0.88 36.48 4.86
N TYR A 116 2.07 36.36 4.30
CA TYR A 116 3.32 36.87 4.88
C TYR A 116 4.09 37.80 3.95
N GLY A 117 3.63 37.99 2.71
CA GLY A 117 4.32 38.83 1.72
C GLY A 117 5.65 38.26 1.22
N VAL A 118 6.00 37.02 1.58
CA VAL A 118 7.27 36.36 1.24
C VAL A 118 7.01 34.96 0.70
N GLU A 119 7.86 34.47 -0.21
CA GLU A 119 7.68 33.13 -0.80
C GLU A 119 7.95 32.01 0.21
N HIS A 120 8.87 32.25 1.14
CA HIS A 120 9.32 31.28 2.13
C HIS A 120 9.32 31.89 3.52
N THR A 121 8.77 31.17 4.50
CA THR A 121 8.70 31.62 5.91
C THR A 121 10.07 31.90 6.53
N PHE A 122 11.14 31.27 6.02
CA PHE A 122 12.51 31.56 6.43
C PHE A 122 13.01 32.96 6.04
N GLN A 123 12.30 33.66 5.15
CA GLN A 123 12.62 35.04 4.81
C GLN A 123 12.11 36.03 5.86
N ILE A 124 11.14 35.62 6.69
CA ILE A 124 10.57 36.45 7.77
C ILE A 124 11.64 36.70 8.83
N GLU A 125 11.86 37.96 9.18
CA GLU A 125 12.96 38.36 10.06
C GLU A 125 12.80 37.82 11.49
N ASP A 126 11.57 37.80 12.02
CA ASP A 126 11.25 37.16 13.30
C ASP A 126 11.65 35.68 13.33
N VAL A 127 11.33 34.94 12.26
CA VAL A 127 11.68 33.52 12.13
C VAL A 127 13.19 33.34 12.07
N LYS A 128 13.92 34.20 11.35
CA LYS A 128 15.39 34.14 11.30
C LYS A 128 16.01 34.40 12.67
N ASN A 129 15.52 35.39 13.41
CA ASN A 129 16.07 35.73 14.73
C ASN A 129 15.84 34.59 15.73
N ARG A 130 14.66 33.98 15.73
CA ARG A 130 14.36 32.79 16.55
C ARG A 130 15.26 31.60 16.22
N ILE A 131 15.56 31.39 14.93
CA ILE A 131 16.51 30.33 14.50
C ILE A 131 17.91 30.63 15.03
N LYS A 132 18.40 31.88 14.90
CA LYS A 132 19.71 32.30 15.43
C LYS A 132 19.81 32.07 16.93
N GLU A 133 18.83 32.54 17.70
CA GLU A 133 18.78 32.36 19.17
C GLU A 133 18.82 30.88 19.58
N THR A 134 18.05 30.04 18.88
CA THR A 134 18.01 28.59 19.15
C THR A 134 19.37 27.94 18.87
N ASN A 135 20.04 28.34 17.79
CA ASN A 135 21.35 27.80 17.44
C ASN A 135 22.43 28.23 18.42
N LEU A 136 22.44 29.51 18.83
CA LEU A 136 23.31 30.03 19.87
C LEU A 136 23.14 29.26 21.19
N LYS A 137 21.91 28.98 21.61
CA LYS A 137 21.66 28.24 22.86
C LYS A 137 22.11 26.78 22.82
N LYS A 138 22.06 26.12 21.66
CA LYS A 138 22.34 24.69 21.51
C LYS A 138 23.79 24.38 21.16
N TYR A 139 24.43 25.25 20.39
CA TYR A 139 25.73 25.00 19.76
C TYR A 139 26.74 26.13 19.97
N GLY A 140 26.31 27.25 20.55
CA GLY A 140 27.16 28.41 20.88
C GLY A 140 27.71 28.34 22.29
#